data_AF-A0A831SF17-F1
#
_entry.id   AF-A0A831SF17-F1
#
_cell.length_a   1.000
_cell.length_b   1.000
_cell.length_c   1.000
_cell.angle_alpha   90.00
_cell.angle_beta   90.00
_cell.angle_gamma   90.00
#
_symmetry.space_group_name_H-M   'P 1'
#
loop_
_entity.id
_entity.type
_entity.pdbx_description
1 polymer ?
#
loop_
_entity_poly.entity_id
_entity_poly.type
_entity_poly.pdbx_seq_one_letter_code
_entity_poly.pdbx_strand_id
1 'polypeptide(L)'
;MDPLMLFWVFLIGILFGLFAGIFLVYRLAVSPLRTKLEKILQQKQSLSTIYGKLTEQFAPFMKSYPFSPENFRFIGSPIDGIRFENDRIIFV
;
A
#
# COMPACT_ATOMS: atom_id res chain seq x y z
N MET A 1 16.69 24.79 52.54
CA MET A 1 15.90 23.69 51.94
C MET A 1 16.35 22.41 52.61
N ASP A 2 15.42 21.60 53.07
CA ASP A 2 15.76 20.37 53.77
C ASP A 2 16.45 19.38 52.81
N PRO A 3 17.50 18.65 53.24
CA PRO A 3 18.22 17.70 52.37
C PRO A 3 17.32 16.66 51.70
N LEU A 4 16.23 16.26 52.37
CA LEU A 4 15.21 15.36 51.81
C LEU A 4 14.46 15.99 50.62
N MET A 5 14.17 17.29 50.70
CA MET A 5 13.48 18.03 49.63
C MET A 5 14.35 18.11 48.38
N LEU A 6 15.64 18.37 48.53
CA LEU A 6 16.60 18.41 47.42
C LEU A 6 16.71 17.05 46.70
N PHE A 7 16.71 15.96 47.47
CA PHE A 7 16.72 14.60 46.91
C PHE A 7 15.49 14.32 46.02
N TRP A 8 14.29 14.67 46.49
CA TRP A 8 13.06 14.48 45.71
C TRP A 8 13.03 15.33 44.44
N VAL A 9 13.46 16.59 44.51
CA VAL A 9 13.54 17.47 43.33
C VAL A 9 14.49 16.88 42.28
N PHE A 10 15.64 16.38 42.70
CA PHE A 10 16.60 15.74 41.80
C PHE A 10 16.02 14.48 41.13
N LEU A 11 15.33 13.63 41.90
CA LEU A 11 14.74 12.39 41.40
C LEU A 11 13.62 12.66 40.37
N ILE A 12 12.78 13.66 40.64
CA ILE A 12 11.74 14.12 39.70
C ILE A 12 12.35 14.70 38.43
N GLY A 13 13.43 15.47 38.54
CA GLY A 13 14.15 16.03 37.39
C GLY A 13 14.69 14.95 36.45
N ILE A 14 15.28 13.89 37.01
CA ILE A 14 15.74 12.73 36.22
C ILE A 14 14.58 12.05 35.52
N LEU A 15 13.48 11.78 36.25
CA LEU A 15 12.32 11.11 35.68
C LEU A 15 11.74 11.93 34.52
N PHE A 16 11.59 13.24 34.71
CA PHE A 16 11.08 14.14 33.69
C PHE A 16 12.01 14.22 32.47
N GLY A 17 13.33 14.26 32.70
CA GLY A 17 14.33 14.22 31.63
C GLY A 17 14.27 12.94 30.80
N LEU A 18 14.09 11.78 31.45
CA LEU A 18 13.92 10.50 30.76
C LEU A 18 12.64 10.46 29.93
N PHE A 19 11.51 10.90 30.50
CA PHE A 19 10.25 10.99 29.77
C PHE A 19 10.34 11.94 28.58
N ALA A 20 10.92 13.12 28.77
CA ALA A 20 11.12 14.10 27.70
C ALA A 20 12.03 13.53 26.60
N GLY A 21 13.11 12.84 26.96
CA GLY A 21 14.02 12.20 26.01
C GLY A 21 13.33 11.13 25.17
N ILE A 22 12.59 10.21 25.81
CA ILE A 22 11.81 9.18 25.12
C ILE A 22 10.78 9.82 24.19
N PHE A 23 10.07 10.84 24.66
CA PHE A 23 9.08 11.57 23.86
C PHE A 23 9.70 12.23 22.63
N LEU A 24 10.87 12.84 22.77
CA LEU A 24 11.61 13.46 21.68
C LEU A 24 12.05 12.44 20.63
N VAL A 25 12.60 11.31 21.06
CA VAL A 25 13.01 10.21 20.17
C VAL A 25 11.80 9.64 19.43
N TYR A 26 10.69 9.42 20.13
CA TYR A 26 9.47 8.92 19.50
C TYR A 26 8.97 9.87 18.41
N ARG A 27 8.92 11.18 18.71
CA ARG A 27 8.41 12.18 17.78
C ARG A 27 9.32 12.36 16.55
N LEU A 28 10.63 12.37 16.76
CA LEU A 28 11.59 12.64 15.68
C LEU A 28 11.96 11.42 14.86
N ALA A 29 12.11 10.24 15.47
CA ALA A 29 12.57 9.05 14.77
C ALA A 29 11.41 8.12 14.36
N VAL A 30 10.49 7.83 15.29
CA VAL A 30 9.46 6.81 15.07
C VAL A 30 8.31 7.33 14.21
N SER A 31 7.83 8.54 14.47
CA SER A 31 6.72 9.15 13.72
C SER A 31 6.96 9.20 12.20
N PRO A 32 8.08 9.76 11.69
CA PRO A 32 8.28 9.84 10.25
C PRO A 32 8.53 8.47 9.60
N LEU A 33 9.10 7.51 10.35
CA LEU A 33 9.32 6.17 9.85
C LEU A 33 8.00 5.43 9.63
N ARG A 34 7.04 5.57 10.56
CA ARG A 34 5.69 5.01 10.41
C ARG A 34 4.97 5.58 9.18
N THR A 35 5.00 6.90 8.99
CA THR A 35 4.36 7.54 7.83
C THR A 35 4.97 7.08 6.51
N LYS A 36 6.30 6.90 6.44
CA LYS A 36 6.95 6.35 5.24
C LYS A 36 6.52 4.91 4.97
N LEU A 37 6.44 4.08 6.01
CA LEU A 37 6.00 2.70 5.91
C LEU A 37 4.57 2.60 5.36
N GLU A 38 3.64 3.35 5.94
CA GLU A 38 2.24 3.38 5.50
C GLU A 38 2.11 3.83 4.05
N LYS A 39 2.85 4.85 3.64
CA LYS A 39 2.86 5.33 2.25
C LYS A 39 3.36 4.25 1.28
N ILE A 40 4.41 3.52 1.63
CA ILE A 40 4.94 2.42 0.79
C ILE A 40 3.91 1.29 0.68
N LEU A 41 3.25 0.93 1.79
CA LEU A 41 2.22 -0.11 1.79
C LEU A 41 1.03 0.27 0.89
N GLN A 42 0.55 1.51 1.01
CA GLN A 42 -0.52 2.04 0.15
C GLN A 42 -0.11 2.04 -1.33
N GLN A 43 1.12 2.48 -1.64
CA GLN A 43 1.64 2.44 -3.01
C GLN A 43 1.69 1.00 -3.55
N LYS A 44 2.19 0.03 -2.77
CA LYS A 44 2.19 -1.38 -3.19
C LYS A 44 0.80 -1.92 -3.47
N GLN A 45 -0.18 -1.61 -2.62
CA GLN A 45 -1.56 -2.04 -2.82
C GLN A 45 -2.16 -1.45 -4.10
N SER A 46 -1.91 -0.15 -4.35
CA SER A 46 -2.30 0.51 -5.58
C SER A 46 -1.64 -0.13 -6.80
N LEU A 47 -0.34 -0.42 -6.74
CA LEU A 47 0.38 -1.08 -7.84
C LEU A 47 -0.21 -2.46 -8.13
N SER A 48 -0.49 -3.27 -7.11
CA SER A 48 -1.13 -4.59 -7.31
C SER A 48 -2.46 -4.48 -8.05
N THR A 49 -3.28 -3.47 -7.71
CA THR A 49 -4.57 -3.24 -8.37
C THR A 49 -4.38 -2.78 -9.82
N ILE A 50 -3.41 -1.87 -10.05
CA ILE A 50 -3.09 -1.37 -11.39
C ILE A 50 -2.53 -2.50 -12.27
N TYR A 51 -1.61 -3.31 -11.75
CA TYR A 51 -1.06 -4.46 -12.48
C TYR A 51 -2.12 -5.50 -12.82
N GLY A 52 -3.09 -5.75 -11.94
CA GLY A 52 -4.24 -6.59 -12.25
C GLY A 52 -5.03 -6.06 -13.45
N LYS A 53 -5.45 -4.79 -13.39
CA LYS A 53 -6.17 -4.13 -14.49
C LYS A 53 -5.39 -4.10 -15.80
N LEU A 54 -4.08 -3.83 -15.74
CA LEU A 54 -3.22 -3.89 -16.92
C LEU A 54 -3.16 -5.32 -17.46
N THR A 55 -2.98 -6.31 -16.59
CA THR A 55 -2.91 -7.72 -17.00
C THR A 55 -4.21 -8.16 -17.68
N GLU A 56 -5.38 -7.71 -17.21
CA GLU A 56 -6.68 -7.94 -17.88
C GLU A 56 -6.70 -7.34 -19.29
N GLN A 57 -6.28 -6.08 -19.44
CA GLN A 57 -6.23 -5.40 -20.75
C GLN A 57 -5.19 -6.00 -21.71
N PHE A 58 -4.08 -6.51 -21.19
CA PHE A 58 -2.98 -7.07 -21.99
C PHE A 58 -3.05 -8.59 -22.15
N ALA A 59 -3.92 -9.28 -21.41
CA ALA A 59 -4.11 -10.72 -21.50
C ALA A 59 -4.34 -11.21 -22.93
N PRO A 60 -5.14 -10.53 -23.79
CA PRO A 60 -5.34 -10.93 -25.18
C PRO A 60 -4.08 -11.00 -26.05
N PHE A 61 -3.00 -10.34 -25.63
CA PHE A 61 -1.72 -10.29 -26.36
C PHE A 61 -0.66 -11.25 -25.80
N MET A 62 -0.96 -11.98 -24.71
CA MET A 62 -0.02 -12.94 -24.12
C MET A 62 -0.01 -14.26 -24.91
N LYS A 63 1.18 -14.84 -25.14
CA LYS A 63 1.36 -16.11 -25.89
C LYS A 63 0.54 -17.30 -25.36
N SER A 64 0.20 -17.29 -24.07
CA SER A 64 -0.56 -18.32 -23.37
C SER A 64 -2.04 -17.97 -23.20
N TYR A 65 -2.52 -16.91 -23.85
CA TYR A 65 -3.94 -16.57 -23.84
C TYR A 65 -4.71 -17.69 -24.56
N PRO A 66 -5.73 -18.31 -23.94
CA PRO A 66 -6.37 -19.53 -24.47
C PRO A 66 -7.21 -19.31 -25.73
N PHE A 67 -7.17 -18.11 -26.31
CA PHE A 67 -8.15 -17.58 -27.24
C PHE A 67 -7.43 -16.91 -28.42
N SER A 68 -7.71 -17.36 -29.67
CA SER A 68 -7.20 -16.69 -30.89
C SER A 68 -7.61 -15.20 -30.93
N PRO A 69 -6.66 -14.26 -31.16
CA PRO A 69 -6.92 -12.82 -31.29
C PRO A 69 -7.74 -12.43 -32.54
N GLU A 70 -7.82 -13.31 -33.54
CA GLU A 70 -8.32 -12.99 -34.89
C GLU A 70 -9.82 -12.64 -34.91
N ASN A 71 -10.60 -13.17 -33.96
CA ASN A 71 -12.06 -12.95 -33.85
C ASN A 71 -12.46 -12.24 -32.55
N PHE A 72 -11.51 -11.62 -31.85
CA PHE A 72 -11.76 -10.92 -30.59
C PHE A 72 -11.85 -9.41 -30.84
N ARG A 73 -12.95 -8.78 -30.40
CA ARG A 73 -13.13 -7.32 -30.40
C ARG A 73 -13.15 -6.78 -28.98
N PHE A 74 -12.19 -5.92 -28.66
CA PHE A 74 -12.13 -5.23 -27.37
C PHE A 74 -13.22 -4.16 -27.26
N ILE A 75 -13.98 -4.15 -26.17
CA ILE A 75 -15.11 -3.21 -25.97
C ILE A 75 -14.94 -2.41 -24.66
N GLY A 76 -14.31 -3.00 -23.64
CA GLY A 76 -14.03 -2.34 -22.37
C GLY A 76 -15.13 -2.51 -21.32
N SER A 77 -14.91 -1.97 -20.11
CA SER A 77 -15.76 -2.26 -18.95
C SER A 77 -17.26 -2.01 -19.20
N PRO A 78 -18.16 -2.95 -18.83
CA PRO A 78 -17.96 -4.08 -17.93
C PRO A 78 -17.59 -5.42 -18.60
N ILE A 79 -17.34 -5.46 -19.92
CA ILE A 79 -16.99 -6.68 -20.67
C ILE A 79 -15.76 -6.39 -21.53
N ASP A 80 -14.63 -7.01 -21.22
CA ASP A 80 -13.33 -6.70 -21.84
C ASP A 80 -13.39 -6.89 -23.37
N GLY A 81 -14.09 -7.91 -23.85
CA GLY A 81 -14.38 -8.01 -25.27
C GLY A 81 -15.42 -9.06 -25.68
N ILE A 82 -15.79 -9.00 -26.95
CA ILE A 82 -16.71 -9.93 -27.58
C ILE A 82 -15.94 -10.78 -28.60
N ARG A 83 -16.17 -12.08 -28.53
CA ARG A 83 -15.70 -13.05 -29.53
C ARG A 83 -16.87 -13.53 -30.37
N PHE A 84 -16.66 -13.55 -31.68
CA PHE A 84 -17.58 -14.14 -32.64
C PHE A 84 -17.04 -15.50 -33.11
N GLU A 85 -17.75 -16.58 -32.76
CA GLU A 85 -17.54 -17.91 -33.34
C GLU A 85 -18.70 -18.23 -34.29
N ASN A 86 -18.57 -19.29 -35.09
CA ASN A 86 -19.54 -19.61 -36.13
C ASN A 86 -20.96 -19.90 -35.60
N ASP A 87 -21.09 -20.37 -34.36
CA ASP A 87 -22.35 -20.80 -33.74
C ASP A 87 -22.71 -20.05 -32.45
N ARG A 88 -21.80 -19.22 -31.92
CA ARG A 88 -21.94 -18.58 -30.60
C ARG A 88 -21.19 -17.27 -30.49
N ILE A 89 -21.66 -16.41 -29.60
CA ILE A 89 -20.98 -15.20 -29.17
C ILE A 89 -20.54 -15.40 -27.73
N ILE A 90 -19.26 -15.18 -27.45
CA ILE A 90 -18.69 -15.31 -26.11
C ILE A 90 -18.34 -13.90 -25.60
N PHE A 91 -18.87 -13.56 -24.44
CA PHE A 91 -18.53 -12.35 -23.69
C PHE A 91 -17.41 -12.71 -22.71
N VAL A 92 -16.28 -12.00 -22.82
CA VAL A 92 -15.11 -12.15 -21.94
C VAL A 92 -15.00 -10.93 -21.06
#